data_AF-A0A7S2GJW8-F1
#
_entry.id   AF-A0A7S2GJW8-F1
#
_cell.length_a   1.000
_cell.length_b   1.000
_cell.length_c   1.000
_cell.angle_alpha   90.00
_cell.angle_beta   90.00
_cell.angle_gamma   90.00
#
_symmetry.space_group_name_H-M   'P 1'
#
loop_
_entity.id
_entity.type
_entity.pdbx_description
1 polymer ?
#
loop_
_entity_poly.entity_id
_entity_poly.type
_entity_poly.pdbx_seq_one_letter_code
_entity_poly.pdbx_strand_id
1 'polypeptide(L)'
;ELWQQLREQRDCISKLTQEVDGLQSQLSAVSGLRQANSNKGVEELRSQLQAALATERESSAEATRLRQELIQVRQQKDREALEWKVERERLLAELQQLRLAAVGFGTPGLGVSALPTDPVLPVESVPVSLPVVAPFSRQTCGVNVTLSDDGYVATRTRGCRQSVLLGSAPLPRQEQGWYFELEVCETV
;
A
#
# COMPACT_ATOMS: atom_id res chain seq x y z
N GLU A 1 -35.98 -82.23 -41.49
CA GLU A 1 -35.19 -81.85 -40.30
C GLU A 1 -34.03 -80.91 -40.64
N LEU A 2 -33.09 -81.29 -41.52
CA LEU A 2 -31.92 -80.46 -41.89
C LEU A 2 -32.27 -79.02 -42.37
N TRP A 3 -33.32 -78.89 -43.18
CA TRP A 3 -33.82 -77.58 -43.63
C TRP A 3 -34.39 -76.69 -42.54
N GLN A 4 -34.91 -77.28 -41.46
CA GLN A 4 -35.46 -76.54 -40.34
C GLN A 4 -34.33 -75.98 -39.48
N GLN A 5 -33.29 -76.79 -39.22
CA GLN A 5 -32.07 -76.35 -38.53
C GLN A 5 -31.37 -75.20 -39.27
N LEU A 6 -31.25 -75.28 -40.61
CA LEU A 6 -30.67 -74.20 -41.40
C LEU A 6 -31.48 -72.89 -41.31
N ARG A 7 -32.81 -73.00 -41.22
CA ARG A 7 -33.68 -71.83 -41.08
C ARG A 7 -33.53 -71.19 -39.70
N GLU A 8 -33.52 -72.00 -38.64
CA GLU A 8 -33.27 -71.55 -37.26
C GLU A 8 -31.87 -70.91 -37.12
N GLN A 9 -30.85 -71.50 -37.75
CA GLN A 9 -29.50 -70.92 -37.79
C GLN A 9 -29.48 -69.58 -38.50
N ARG A 10 -30.14 -69.46 -39.67
CA ARG A 10 -30.22 -68.20 -40.41
C ARG A 10 -30.91 -67.12 -39.58
N ASP A 11 -32.01 -67.45 -38.91
CA ASP A 11 -32.77 -66.49 -38.10
C ASP A 11 -31.96 -66.08 -36.85
N CYS A 12 -31.22 -67.01 -36.24
CA CYS A 12 -30.27 -66.71 -35.17
C CYS A 12 -29.14 -65.76 -35.62
N ILE A 13 -28.51 -66.04 -36.78
CA ILE A 13 -27.48 -65.17 -37.37
C ILE A 13 -28.06 -63.78 -37.64
N SER A 14 -29.25 -63.69 -38.23
CA SER A 14 -29.89 -62.40 -38.53
C SER A 14 -30.13 -61.58 -37.25
N LYS A 15 -30.55 -62.24 -36.16
CA LYS A 15 -30.75 -61.59 -34.88
C LYS A 15 -29.44 -61.08 -34.28
N LEU A 16 -28.39 -61.89 -34.33
CA LEU A 16 -27.05 -61.49 -33.86
C LEU A 16 -26.48 -60.34 -34.68
N THR A 17 -26.61 -60.34 -36.00
CA THR A 17 -26.18 -59.23 -36.86
C THR A 17 -26.89 -57.95 -36.47
N GLN A 18 -28.21 -58.00 -36.25
CA GLN A 18 -28.98 -56.83 -35.83
C GLN A 18 -28.56 -56.31 -34.45
N GLU A 19 -28.26 -57.20 -33.51
CA GLU A 19 -27.74 -56.82 -32.18
C GLU A 19 -26.34 -56.19 -32.28
N VAL A 20 -25.45 -56.73 -33.12
CA VAL A 20 -24.11 -56.17 -33.38
C VAL A 20 -24.20 -54.79 -34.01
N ASP A 21 -25.05 -54.61 -35.03
CA ASP A 21 -25.27 -53.30 -35.67
C ASP A 21 -25.84 -52.28 -34.67
N GLY A 22 -26.73 -52.74 -33.78
CA GLY A 22 -27.26 -51.93 -32.67
C GLY A 22 -26.17 -51.48 -31.70
N LEU A 23 -25.29 -52.39 -31.27
CA LEU A 23 -24.17 -52.08 -30.38
C LEU A 23 -23.13 -51.16 -31.04
N GLN A 24 -22.82 -51.37 -32.31
CA GLN A 24 -21.91 -50.49 -33.07
C GLN A 24 -22.48 -49.07 -33.20
N SER A 25 -23.78 -48.94 -33.42
CA SER A 25 -24.46 -47.64 -33.47
C SER A 25 -24.42 -46.93 -32.10
N GLN A 26 -24.65 -47.66 -31.01
CA GLN A 26 -24.54 -47.11 -29.64
C GLN A 26 -23.11 -46.68 -29.32
N LEU A 27 -22.11 -47.47 -29.67
CA LEU A 27 -20.70 -47.14 -29.44
C LEU A 27 -20.28 -45.88 -30.21
N SER A 28 -20.73 -45.74 -31.45
CA SER A 28 -20.48 -44.55 -32.28
C SER A 28 -21.11 -43.30 -31.68
N ALA A 29 -22.33 -43.38 -31.14
CA ALA A 29 -22.99 -42.27 -30.45
C ALA A 29 -22.26 -41.84 -29.17
N VAL A 30 -21.82 -42.81 -28.35
CA VAL A 30 -21.05 -42.53 -27.12
C VAL A 30 -19.69 -41.90 -27.44
N SER A 31 -19.00 -42.37 -28.48
CA SER A 31 -17.73 -41.81 -28.95
C SER A 31 -17.90 -40.34 -29.38
N GLY A 32 -18.96 -40.03 -30.15
CA GLY A 32 -19.28 -38.68 -30.57
C GLY A 32 -19.57 -37.72 -29.41
N LEU A 33 -20.33 -38.17 -28.40
CA LEU A 33 -20.61 -37.37 -27.19
C LEU A 33 -19.34 -37.07 -26.38
N ARG A 34 -18.45 -38.06 -26.23
CA ARG A 34 -17.17 -37.87 -25.54
C ARG A 34 -16.27 -36.87 -26.26
N GLN A 35 -16.21 -36.93 -27.58
CA GLN A 35 -15.40 -36.02 -28.39
C GLN A 35 -15.97 -34.59 -28.37
N ALA A 36 -17.29 -34.43 -28.46
CA ALA A 36 -17.95 -33.13 -28.35
C ALA A 36 -17.74 -32.47 -26.98
N ASN A 37 -17.84 -33.24 -25.89
CA ASN A 37 -17.58 -32.72 -24.54
C ASN A 37 -16.10 -32.37 -24.32
N SER A 38 -15.18 -33.15 -24.90
CA SER A 38 -13.74 -32.85 -24.86
C SER A 38 -13.43 -31.54 -25.59
N ASN A 39 -14.05 -31.30 -26.75
CA ASN A 39 -13.80 -30.08 -27.52
C ASN A 39 -14.33 -28.83 -26.81
N LYS A 40 -15.53 -28.91 -26.21
CA LYS A 40 -16.10 -27.80 -25.42
C LYS A 40 -15.20 -27.38 -24.26
N GLY A 41 -14.68 -28.34 -23.49
CA GLY A 41 -13.77 -28.04 -22.38
C GLY A 41 -12.45 -27.39 -22.83
N VAL A 42 -11.91 -27.81 -23.98
CA VAL A 42 -10.69 -27.20 -24.55
C VAL A 42 -10.94 -25.78 -25.05
N GLU A 43 -12.10 -25.52 -25.67
CA GLU A 43 -12.48 -24.17 -26.11
C GLU A 43 -12.68 -23.22 -24.93
N GLU A 44 -13.33 -23.68 -23.85
CA GLU A 44 -13.51 -22.91 -22.63
C GLU A 44 -12.16 -22.56 -21.98
N LEU A 45 -11.26 -23.55 -21.83
CA LEU A 45 -9.91 -23.31 -21.30
C LEU A 45 -9.10 -22.33 -22.15
N ARG A 46 -9.24 -22.41 -23.49
CA ARG A 46 -8.59 -21.44 -24.40
C ARG A 46 -9.15 -20.04 -24.22
N SER A 47 -10.46 -19.90 -24.07
CA SER A 47 -11.11 -18.61 -23.81
C SER A 47 -10.65 -18.03 -22.47
N GLN A 48 -10.60 -18.84 -21.42
CA GLN A 48 -10.10 -18.43 -20.10
C GLN A 48 -8.63 -18.00 -20.14
N LEU A 49 -7.77 -18.74 -20.84
CA LEU A 49 -6.36 -18.39 -21.00
C LEU A 49 -6.19 -17.06 -21.78
N GLN A 50 -6.98 -16.85 -22.83
CA GLN A 50 -6.97 -15.59 -23.58
C GLN A 50 -7.41 -14.40 -22.72
N ALA A 51 -8.47 -14.58 -21.91
CA ALA A 51 -8.92 -13.56 -20.97
C ALA A 51 -7.85 -13.25 -19.92
N ALA A 52 -7.21 -14.28 -19.35
CA ALA A 52 -6.12 -14.11 -18.39
C ALA A 52 -4.94 -13.34 -18.99
N LEU A 53 -4.51 -13.68 -20.22
CA LEU A 53 -3.44 -12.96 -20.92
C LEU A 53 -3.82 -11.50 -21.23
N ALA A 54 -5.08 -11.21 -21.53
CA ALA A 54 -5.55 -9.84 -21.71
C ALA A 54 -5.45 -9.05 -20.39
N THR A 55 -5.92 -9.62 -19.28
CA THR A 55 -5.83 -8.99 -17.95
C THR A 55 -4.37 -8.79 -17.51
N GLU A 56 -3.47 -9.73 -17.81
CA GLU A 56 -2.05 -9.58 -17.50
C GLU A 56 -1.42 -8.43 -18.29
N ARG A 57 -1.74 -8.30 -19.58
CA ARG A 57 -1.26 -7.19 -20.42
C ARG A 57 -1.74 -5.84 -19.91
N GLU A 58 -3.01 -5.73 -19.52
CA GLU A 58 -3.57 -4.50 -18.95
C GLU A 58 -2.88 -4.14 -17.63
N SER A 59 -2.74 -5.10 -16.72
CA SER A 59 -2.06 -4.88 -15.44
C SER A 59 -0.58 -4.49 -15.60
N SER A 60 0.11 -5.07 -16.59
CA SER A 60 1.50 -4.74 -16.92
C SER A 60 1.63 -3.32 -17.49
N ALA A 61 0.70 -2.93 -18.38
CA ALA A 61 0.63 -1.57 -18.90
C ALA A 61 0.37 -0.55 -17.78
N GLU A 62 -0.55 -0.84 -16.86
CA GLU A 62 -0.81 0.01 -15.70
C GLU A 62 0.41 0.11 -14.76
N ALA A 63 1.08 -1.01 -14.48
CA ALA A 63 2.28 -1.03 -13.65
C ALA A 63 3.43 -0.19 -14.25
N THR A 64 3.61 -0.24 -15.58
CA THR A 64 4.60 0.59 -16.27
C THR A 64 4.24 2.07 -16.23
N ARG A 65 2.96 2.42 -16.41
CA ARG A 65 2.46 3.79 -16.26
C ARG A 65 2.71 4.34 -14.86
N LEU A 66 2.31 3.61 -13.82
CA LEU A 66 2.49 4.04 -12.42
C LEU A 66 3.96 4.21 -12.06
N ARG A 67 4.85 3.35 -12.58
CA ARG A 67 6.31 3.52 -12.42
C ARG A 67 6.81 4.82 -13.06
N GLN A 68 6.31 5.18 -14.23
CA GLN A 68 6.67 6.44 -14.89
C GLN A 68 6.18 7.65 -14.11
N GLU A 69 4.94 7.61 -13.61
CA GLU A 69 4.37 8.68 -12.76
C GLU A 69 5.20 8.86 -11.48
N LEU A 70 5.61 7.78 -10.81
CA LEU A 70 6.48 7.86 -9.63
C LEU A 70 7.84 8.51 -9.93
N ILE A 71 8.45 8.19 -11.08
CA ILE A 71 9.71 8.80 -11.50
C ILE A 71 9.53 10.31 -11.72
N GLN A 72 8.45 10.71 -12.39
CA GLN A 72 8.15 12.12 -12.64
C GLN A 72 7.92 12.91 -11.35
N VAL A 73 7.14 12.35 -10.42
CA VAL A 73 6.90 12.97 -9.10
C VAL A 73 8.19 13.11 -8.33
N ARG A 74 9.08 12.11 -8.37
CA ARG A 74 10.39 12.20 -7.71
C ARG A 74 11.24 13.32 -8.31
N GLN A 75 11.34 13.37 -9.64
CA GLN A 75 12.08 14.43 -10.34
C GLN A 75 11.50 15.82 -10.09
N GLN A 76 10.19 15.95 -9.93
CA GLN A 76 9.56 17.21 -9.56
C GLN A 76 9.96 17.63 -8.15
N LYS A 77 9.84 16.74 -7.16
CA LYS A 77 10.24 17.03 -5.78
C LYS A 77 11.72 17.39 -5.66
N ASP A 78 12.59 16.70 -6.41
CA ASP A 78 14.02 16.99 -6.42
C ASP A 78 14.30 18.40 -6.99
N ARG A 79 13.55 18.82 -8.02
CA ARG A 79 13.64 20.20 -8.56
C ARG A 79 13.16 21.24 -7.55
N GLU A 80 11.99 21.03 -6.96
CA GLU A 80 11.44 21.93 -5.92
C GLU A 80 12.41 22.05 -4.72
N ALA A 81 13.03 20.94 -4.31
CA ALA A 81 14.02 20.95 -3.24
C ALA A 81 15.29 21.75 -3.60
N LEU A 82 15.75 21.65 -4.85
CA LEU A 82 16.88 22.45 -5.34
C LEU A 82 16.53 23.94 -5.41
N GLU A 83 15.36 24.28 -5.94
CA GLU A 83 14.86 25.66 -5.99
C GLU A 83 14.75 26.26 -4.58
N TRP A 84 14.18 25.51 -3.64
CA TRP A 84 14.08 25.93 -2.24
C TRP A 84 15.46 26.15 -1.61
N LYS A 85 16.43 25.28 -1.91
CA LYS A 85 17.79 25.43 -1.41
C LYS A 85 18.44 26.70 -1.94
N VAL A 86 18.30 26.98 -3.24
CA VAL A 86 18.83 28.20 -3.87
C VAL A 86 18.19 29.45 -3.27
N GLU A 87 16.87 29.47 -3.09
CA GLU A 87 16.17 30.62 -2.51
C GLU A 87 16.57 30.82 -1.04
N ARG A 88 16.72 29.73 -0.28
CA ARG A 88 17.23 29.80 1.10
C ARG A 88 18.63 30.41 1.16
N GLU A 89 19.54 29.99 0.29
CA GLU A 89 20.90 30.53 0.22
C GLU A 89 20.89 32.03 -0.15
N ARG A 90 20.03 32.41 -1.11
CA ARG A 90 19.80 33.82 -1.49
C ARG A 90 19.31 34.67 -0.32
N LEU A 91 18.27 34.23 0.39
CA LEU A 91 17.71 34.96 1.53
C LEU A 91 18.71 35.09 2.68
N LEU A 92 19.53 34.06 2.92
CA LEU A 92 20.60 34.13 3.91
C LEU A 92 21.66 35.17 3.53
N ALA A 93 22.04 35.24 2.25
CA ALA A 93 22.97 36.25 1.77
C ALA A 93 22.40 37.68 1.92
N GLU A 94 21.11 37.87 1.63
CA GLU A 94 20.41 39.15 1.80
C GLU A 94 20.37 39.58 3.28
N LEU A 95 20.03 38.66 4.18
CA LEU A 95 20.08 38.92 5.63
C LEU A 95 21.49 39.29 6.11
N GLN A 96 22.52 38.66 5.55
CA GLN A 96 23.90 38.99 5.89
C GLN A 96 24.27 40.40 5.40
N GLN A 97 23.85 40.81 4.21
CA GLN A 97 24.07 42.16 3.70
C GLN A 97 23.36 43.21 4.55
N LEU A 98 22.09 42.96 4.93
CA LEU A 98 21.33 43.85 5.82
C LEU A 98 22.01 44.00 7.19
N ARG A 99 22.55 42.92 7.75
CA ARG A 99 23.33 42.97 9.00
C ARG A 99 24.58 43.83 8.87
N LEU A 100 25.33 43.71 7.77
CA LEU A 100 26.52 44.52 7.53
C LEU A 100 26.18 46.01 7.32
N ALA A 101 25.10 46.29 6.58
CA ALA A 101 24.62 47.66 6.36
C ALA A 101 24.16 48.33 7.67
N ALA A 102 23.50 47.58 8.55
CA ALA A 102 23.06 48.08 9.86
C ALA A 102 24.24 48.44 10.78
N VAL A 103 25.36 47.72 10.71
CA VAL A 103 26.58 48.03 11.49
C VAL A 103 27.24 49.33 11.01
N GLY A 104 27.13 49.65 9.71
CA GLY A 104 27.73 50.86 9.10
C GLY A 104 26.98 52.17 9.37
N PHE A 105 25.72 52.11 9.82
CA PHE A 105 24.91 53.28 10.19
C PHE A 105 24.93 53.56 11.70
N GLY A 106 25.87 52.96 12.44
CA GLY A 106 26.19 53.34 13.81
C GLY A 106 26.51 54.82 13.87
N THR A 107 25.51 55.63 14.18
CA THR A 107 25.62 57.06 14.37
C THR A 107 26.50 57.26 15.61
N PRO A 108 27.73 57.79 15.48
CA PRO A 108 28.60 57.99 16.64
C PRO A 108 28.05 59.19 17.40
N GLY A 109 27.13 58.99 18.33
CA GLY A 109 26.70 60.08 19.23
C GLY A 109 25.32 59.98 19.87
N LEU A 110 24.43 59.11 19.40
CA LEU A 110 23.18 58.84 20.10
C LEU A 110 23.21 57.40 20.56
N GLY A 111 23.57 57.23 21.84
CA GLY A 111 23.41 56.01 22.59
C GLY A 111 21.95 55.59 22.58
N VAL A 112 21.52 54.96 21.49
CA VAL A 112 20.54 53.90 21.58
C VAL A 112 21.26 52.87 22.40
N SER A 113 21.06 52.96 23.72
CA SER A 113 21.36 51.88 24.63
C SER A 113 21.03 50.62 23.87
N ALA A 114 22.00 49.72 23.75
CA ALA A 114 21.67 48.32 23.74
C ALA A 114 20.67 48.20 24.89
N LEU A 115 19.37 48.23 24.58
CA LEU A 115 18.38 47.72 25.49
C LEU A 115 18.99 46.37 25.78
N PRO A 116 19.36 46.10 27.04
CA PRO A 116 19.79 44.78 27.40
C PRO A 116 18.68 43.92 26.83
N THR A 117 18.98 43.16 25.79
CA THR A 117 18.18 42.00 25.50
C THR A 117 18.45 41.19 26.75
N ASP A 118 17.60 41.43 27.76
CA ASP A 118 17.64 40.75 29.02
C ASP A 118 17.81 39.29 28.61
N PRO A 119 18.86 38.61 29.12
CA PRO A 119 19.08 37.21 28.78
C PRO A 119 17.72 36.57 28.97
N VAL A 120 17.11 36.10 27.86
CA VAL A 120 15.75 35.58 27.88
C VAL A 120 15.78 34.52 28.96
N LEU A 121 15.24 34.88 30.13
CA LEU A 121 15.28 34.02 31.28
C LEU A 121 14.62 32.74 30.80
N PRO A 122 15.22 31.56 31.09
CA PRO A 122 14.60 30.29 30.75
C PRO A 122 13.15 30.42 31.21
N VAL A 123 12.21 30.35 30.28
CA VAL A 123 10.77 30.52 30.55
C VAL A 123 10.48 29.64 31.77
N GLU A 124 10.35 30.26 32.93
CA GLU A 124 9.97 29.56 34.14
C GLU A 124 8.60 29.01 33.82
N SER A 125 8.55 27.70 33.69
CA SER A 125 7.39 26.94 33.28
C SER A 125 6.28 27.23 34.26
N VAL A 126 5.38 28.13 33.86
CA VAL A 126 4.06 28.26 34.48
C VAL A 126 3.54 26.83 34.60
N PRO A 127 3.11 26.38 35.79
CA PRO A 127 2.50 25.07 35.96
C PRO A 127 1.15 25.09 35.26
N VAL A 128 1.20 25.00 33.92
CA VAL A 128 0.06 24.71 33.09
C VAL A 128 -0.27 23.27 33.45
N SER A 129 -1.37 23.09 34.18
CA SER A 129 -2.00 21.78 34.31
C SER A 129 -2.47 21.39 32.91
N LEU A 130 -1.55 20.85 32.10
CA LEU A 130 -1.85 20.46 30.74
C LEU A 130 -2.96 19.41 30.80
N PRO A 131 -3.99 19.54 29.95
CA PRO A 131 -5.03 18.52 29.88
C PRO A 131 -4.36 17.18 29.60
N VAL A 132 -4.52 16.24 30.53
CA VAL A 132 -3.90 14.91 30.45
C VAL A 132 -4.36 14.25 29.14
N VAL A 133 -3.44 14.08 28.19
CA VAL A 133 -3.70 13.36 26.95
C VAL A 133 -3.96 11.90 27.29
N ALA A 134 -4.93 11.28 26.62
CA ALA A 134 -5.23 9.86 26.84
C ALA A 134 -4.03 8.98 26.44
N PRO A 135 -3.80 7.85 27.13
CA PRO A 135 -2.66 6.96 26.85
C PRO A 135 -2.80 6.28 25.48
N PHE A 136 -1.77 5.57 25.03
CA PHE A 136 -1.84 4.75 23.81
C PHE A 136 -2.76 3.53 24.00
N SER A 137 -3.48 3.17 22.94
CA SER A 137 -4.34 2.00 22.93
C SER A 137 -3.52 0.72 22.78
N ARG A 138 -3.63 -0.18 23.76
CA ARG A 138 -3.01 -1.52 23.73
C ARG A 138 -3.62 -2.42 22.65
N GLN A 139 -4.88 -2.19 22.28
CA GLN A 139 -5.58 -3.04 21.30
C GLN A 139 -5.14 -2.76 19.85
N THR A 140 -4.59 -1.57 19.60
CA THR A 140 -4.22 -1.09 18.27
C THR A 140 -2.74 -0.77 18.17
N CYS A 141 -1.92 -1.55 18.89
CA CYS A 141 -0.47 -1.45 18.88
C CYS A 141 0.13 -2.37 17.82
N GLY A 142 1.11 -1.87 17.07
CA GLY A 142 1.89 -2.69 16.14
C GLY A 142 2.66 -3.80 16.86
N VAL A 143 2.84 -4.94 16.19
CA VAL A 143 3.48 -6.16 16.74
C VAL A 143 4.91 -5.91 17.23
N ASN A 144 5.58 -4.90 16.67
CA ASN A 144 6.97 -4.56 16.97
C ASN A 144 7.12 -3.46 18.03
N VAL A 145 6.05 -3.16 18.77
CA VAL A 145 6.05 -2.16 19.83
C VAL A 145 5.51 -2.77 21.11
N THR A 146 6.17 -2.46 22.22
CA THR A 146 5.69 -2.75 23.57
C THR A 146 5.35 -1.45 24.27
N LEU A 147 4.23 -1.44 24.97
CA LEU A 147 3.80 -0.32 25.80
C LEU A 147 4.12 -0.60 27.27
N SER A 148 4.50 0.45 27.97
CA SER A 148 4.58 0.51 29.44
C SER A 148 3.22 0.24 30.10
N ASP A 149 3.24 0.04 31.41
CA ASP A 149 2.03 -0.32 32.17
C ASP A 149 0.97 0.79 32.18
N ASP A 150 1.38 2.05 32.24
CA ASP A 150 0.51 3.22 32.15
C ASP A 150 0.08 3.56 30.71
N GLY A 151 0.74 2.97 29.70
CA GLY A 151 0.47 3.19 28.29
C GLY A 151 0.96 4.53 27.74
N TYR A 152 1.86 5.25 28.45
CA TYR A 152 2.42 6.53 27.99
C TYR A 152 3.79 6.39 27.34
N VAL A 153 4.55 5.36 27.72
CA VAL A 153 5.85 5.06 27.10
C VAL A 153 5.70 3.90 26.13
N ALA A 154 6.22 4.09 24.91
CA ALA A 154 6.25 3.06 23.90
C ALA A 154 7.69 2.76 23.47
N THR A 155 8.03 1.47 23.43
CA THR A 155 9.36 1.00 23.06
C THR A 155 9.26 0.13 21.83
N ARG A 156 10.03 0.46 20.79
CA ARG A 156 10.15 -0.38 19.60
C ARG A 156 11.06 -1.56 19.91
N THR A 157 10.56 -2.78 19.78
CA THR A 157 11.31 -3.97 20.13
C THR A 157 12.13 -4.53 18.96
N ARG A 158 11.62 -4.43 17.71
CA ARG A 158 12.26 -5.03 16.52
C ARG A 158 11.91 -4.32 15.22
N GLY A 159 12.86 -4.23 14.28
CA GLY A 159 12.61 -3.74 12.91
C GLY A 159 12.08 -2.30 12.84
N CYS A 160 11.70 -1.84 11.65
CA CYS A 160 11.08 -0.51 11.44
C CYS A 160 9.63 -0.59 10.92
N ARG A 161 9.22 -1.76 10.41
CA ARG A 161 7.85 -2.00 9.93
C ARG A 161 6.95 -2.39 11.09
N GLN A 162 5.64 -2.19 10.93
CA GLN A 162 4.63 -2.58 11.94
C GLN A 162 4.90 -1.99 13.33
N SER A 163 5.51 -0.81 13.38
CA SER A 163 5.78 -0.04 14.61
C SER A 163 4.88 1.19 14.66
N VAL A 164 3.57 0.96 14.70
CA VAL A 164 2.54 2.01 14.68
C VAL A 164 1.76 1.97 16.00
N LEU A 165 1.39 3.14 16.49
CA LEU A 165 0.62 3.34 17.71
C LEU A 165 -0.54 4.28 17.43
N LEU A 166 -1.62 4.10 18.17
CA LEU A 166 -2.79 4.97 18.13
C LEU A 166 -3.17 5.35 19.57
N GLY A 167 -3.61 6.59 19.77
CA GLY A 167 -4.18 7.02 21.04
C GLY A 167 -5.44 6.24 21.38
N SER A 168 -5.72 6.06 22.68
CA SER A 168 -6.95 5.41 23.17
C SER A 168 -8.20 6.29 23.03
N ALA A 169 -8.03 7.59 22.84
CA ALA A 169 -9.10 8.53 22.56
C ALA A 169 -8.64 9.59 21.55
N PRO A 170 -9.58 10.25 20.84
CA PRO A 170 -9.28 11.43 20.03
C PRO A 170 -8.62 12.54 20.87
N LEU A 171 -7.74 13.32 20.26
CA LEU A 171 -7.09 14.45 20.92
C LEU A 171 -8.14 15.50 21.32
N PRO A 172 -8.14 15.99 22.58
CA PRO A 172 -9.01 17.09 22.98
C PRO A 172 -8.56 18.38 22.27
N ARG A 173 -9.52 19.23 21.92
CA ARG A 173 -9.24 20.52 21.29
C ARG A 173 -8.84 21.54 22.36
N GLN A 174 -7.65 22.11 22.22
CA GLN A 174 -7.10 23.19 23.04
C GLN A 174 -7.29 24.56 22.34
N GLU A 175 -6.90 25.66 22.98
CA GLU A 175 -7.02 27.01 22.41
C GLU A 175 -6.27 27.16 21.08
N GLN A 176 -5.12 26.49 20.94
CA GLN A 176 -4.29 26.48 19.74
C GLN A 176 -4.65 25.35 18.76
N GLY A 177 -5.70 24.58 19.03
CA GLY A 177 -6.12 23.44 18.20
C GLY A 177 -5.83 22.07 18.85
N TRP A 178 -5.55 21.06 18.05
CA TRP A 178 -5.20 19.72 18.55
C TRP A 178 -3.70 19.65 18.78
N TYR A 179 -3.30 19.48 20.04
CA TYR A 179 -1.91 19.53 20.45
C TYR A 179 -1.55 18.32 21.31
N PHE A 180 -0.36 17.77 21.05
CA PHE A 180 0.27 16.75 21.89
C PHE A 180 1.79 16.86 21.72
N GLU A 181 2.51 16.47 22.75
CA GLU A 181 3.97 16.39 22.74
C GLU A 181 4.42 14.94 22.92
N LEU A 182 5.59 14.62 22.39
CA LEU A 182 6.25 13.34 22.60
C LEU A 182 7.70 13.61 22.95
N GLU A 183 8.20 12.89 23.95
CA GLU A 183 9.61 12.88 24.32
C GLU A 183 10.29 11.65 23.71
N VAL A 184 11.45 11.86 23.08
CA VAL A 184 12.26 10.76 22.53
C VAL A 184 13.26 10.32 23.60
N CYS A 185 12.90 9.31 24.37
CA CYS A 185 13.74 8.83 25.47
C CYS A 185 14.98 8.05 25.00
N GLU A 186 14.89 7.35 23.86
CA GLU A 186 15.98 6.50 23.33
C GLU A 186 15.97 6.49 21.79
N THR A 187 17.17 6.45 21.20
CA THR A 187 17.37 6.33 19.74
C THR A 187 18.30 5.15 19.44
N VAL A 188 17.95 4.35 18.43
CA VAL A 188 18.71 3.17 17.96
C VAL A 188 19.47 3.48 16.67
#